data_AF-A0A537EJ21-F1
#
_entry.id   AF-A0A537EJ21-F1
#
_cell.length_a   1.000
_cell.length_b   1.000
_cell.length_c   1.000
_cell.angle_alpha   90.00
_cell.angle_beta   90.00
_cell.angle_gamma   90.00
#
_symmetry.space_group_name_H-M   'P 1'
#
loop_
_entity.id
_entity.type
_entity.pdbx_description
1 polymer ?
#
loop_
_entity_poly.entity_id
_entity_poly.type
_entity_poly.pdbx_seq_one_letter_code
_entity_poly.pdbx_strand_id
1 'polypeptide(L)'
;MEYFLTDGLGSLPRSYPKTREMHEFTLRYPGHAHMMRTLRVLGFFERKSIKIGDVELEPRQLTIERLRGAMSHGPPEDFLALRVEVKGLSHGKKSRLRYQLLDHFDRRSGVSAMARTTAYPCTSVALLLGRGEIKETGIVTPEMIAQDEGLFQFVLDRLAERGVKMKMTALS
;
A
#
# COMPACT_ATOMS: atom_id res chain seq x y z
N MET A 1 7.21 5.25 15.42
CA MET A 1 6.95 5.01 13.98
C MET A 1 7.04 6.35 13.28
N GLU A 2 7.64 6.40 12.10
CA GLU A 2 7.70 7.59 11.24
C GLU A 2 6.69 7.44 10.10
N TYR A 3 6.20 8.56 9.57
CA TYR A 3 5.31 8.57 8.42
C TYR A 3 5.64 9.72 7.47
N PHE A 4 5.46 9.49 6.17
CA PHE A 4 5.79 10.43 5.11
C PHE A 4 4.62 10.55 4.15
N LEU A 5 4.32 11.76 3.69
CA LEU A 5 3.37 11.96 2.61
C LEU A 5 3.84 11.21 1.37
N THR A 6 2.93 10.46 0.75
CA THR A 6 3.18 9.72 -0.49
C THR A 6 2.11 9.98 -1.53
N ASP A 7 2.48 9.80 -2.78
CA ASP A 7 1.59 9.97 -3.93
C ASP A 7 0.99 8.62 -4.35
N GLY A 8 0.05 8.12 -3.54
CA GLY A 8 -0.70 6.88 -3.83
C GLY A 8 -2.22 7.07 -3.80
N LEU A 9 -2.70 8.31 -3.72
CA LEU A 9 -4.14 8.60 -3.81
C LEU A 9 -4.73 8.26 -5.19
N GLY A 10 -3.91 8.24 -6.24
CA GLY A 10 -4.30 7.76 -7.56
C GLY A 10 -5.54 8.45 -8.13
N SER A 11 -6.60 7.70 -8.38
CA SER A 11 -7.87 8.20 -8.93
C SER A 11 -8.79 8.85 -7.90
N LEU A 12 -8.57 8.67 -6.59
CA LEU A 12 -9.46 9.14 -5.53
C LEU A 12 -9.78 10.65 -5.61
N PRO A 13 -8.82 11.57 -5.89
CA PRO A 13 -9.14 12.99 -6.01
C PRO A 13 -10.10 13.31 -7.16
N ARG A 14 -10.06 12.51 -8.24
CA ARG A 14 -10.99 12.64 -9.38
C ARG A 14 -12.35 12.02 -9.07
N SER A 15 -12.36 10.89 -8.37
CA SER A 15 -13.58 10.16 -8.00
C SER A 15 -14.38 10.87 -6.90
N TYR A 16 -13.70 11.62 -6.01
CA TYR A 16 -14.30 12.34 -4.91
C TYR A 16 -13.91 13.82 -4.87
N PRO A 17 -14.29 14.62 -5.90
CA PRO A 17 -13.79 16.00 -6.09
C PRO A 17 -14.29 16.99 -5.04
N LYS A 18 -15.33 16.63 -4.27
CA LYS A 18 -15.86 17.45 -3.16
C LYS A 18 -15.07 17.27 -1.86
N THR A 19 -14.10 16.36 -1.82
CA THR A 19 -13.27 16.11 -0.64
C THR A 19 -12.27 17.23 -0.48
N ARG A 20 -12.34 17.95 0.64
CA ARG A 20 -11.47 19.11 0.92
C ARG A 20 -10.01 18.71 1.16
N GLU A 21 -9.78 17.63 1.90
CA GLU A 21 -8.46 17.18 2.32
C GLU A 21 -8.33 15.67 2.09
N MET A 22 -7.26 15.26 1.42
CA MET A 22 -6.95 13.87 1.16
C MET A 22 -5.43 13.69 1.25
N HIS A 23 -5.00 12.74 2.07
CA HIS A 23 -3.59 12.48 2.32
C HIS A 23 -3.35 10.98 2.38
N GLU A 24 -2.28 10.53 1.75
CA GLU A 24 -1.75 9.19 1.92
C GLU A 24 -0.40 9.29 2.61
N PHE A 25 -0.16 8.36 3.54
CA PHE A 25 1.10 8.29 4.26
C PHE A 25 1.69 6.89 4.20
N THR A 26 3.00 6.84 3.97
CA THR A 26 3.78 5.61 4.08
C THR A 26 4.49 5.55 5.44
N LEU A 27 4.31 4.43 6.14
CA LEU A 27 4.88 4.19 7.48
C LEU A 27 6.27 3.56 7.41
N ARG A 28 7.17 3.97 8.31
CA ARG A 28 8.51 3.38 8.49
C ARG A 28 8.90 3.31 9.96
N TYR A 29 9.94 2.52 10.24
CA TYR A 29 10.56 2.50 11.55
C TYR A 29 11.28 3.83 11.86
N PRO A 30 11.32 4.25 13.14
CA PRO A 30 12.12 5.40 13.56
C PRO A 30 13.57 5.30 13.08
N GLY A 31 14.13 6.43 12.62
CA GLY A 31 15.48 6.53 12.07
C GLY A 31 15.59 6.27 10.57
N HIS A 32 14.55 5.71 9.93
CA HIS A 32 14.58 5.41 8.50
C HIS A 32 14.81 6.67 7.65
N ALA A 33 14.13 7.78 7.96
CA ALA A 33 14.35 9.04 7.23
C ALA A 33 15.79 9.56 7.37
N HIS A 34 16.38 9.42 8.55
CA HIS A 34 17.74 9.86 8.79
C HIS A 34 18.73 9.03 7.95
N MET A 35 18.60 7.70 7.97
CA MET A 35 19.43 6.79 7.16
C MET A 35 19.34 7.12 5.67
N MET A 36 18.12 7.25 5.14
CA MET A 36 17.91 7.57 3.72
C MET A 36 18.45 8.95 3.35
N ARG A 37 18.35 9.94 4.26
CA ARG A 37 18.93 11.27 4.07
C ARG A 37 20.45 11.21 4.00
N THR A 38 21.10 10.43 4.88
CA THR A 38 22.55 10.26 4.88
C THR A 38 23.03 9.66 3.56
N LEU A 39 22.41 8.58 3.08
CA LEU A 39 22.74 7.98 1.78
C LEU A 39 22.59 8.99 0.63
N ARG A 40 21.52 9.77 0.64
CA ARG A 40 21.28 10.81 -0.36
C ARG A 40 22.36 11.91 -0.33
N VAL A 41 22.69 12.44 0.85
CA VAL A 41 23.68 13.54 0.99
C VAL A 41 25.08 13.10 0.56
N LEU A 42 25.42 11.84 0.81
CA LEU A 42 26.71 11.26 0.39
C LEU A 42 26.75 10.87 -1.10
N GLY A 43 25.66 11.10 -1.85
CA GLY A 43 25.61 10.86 -3.29
C GLY A 43 25.35 9.41 -3.71
N PHE A 44 24.96 8.52 -2.79
CA PHE A 44 24.68 7.10 -3.12
C PHE A 44 23.47 6.90 -4.04
N PHE A 45 22.63 7.92 -4.22
CA PHE A 45 21.47 7.88 -5.12
C PHE A 45 21.70 8.61 -6.44
N GLU A 46 22.91 9.14 -6.65
CA GLU A 46 23.26 9.86 -7.87
C GLU A 46 23.32 8.93 -9.08
N ARG A 47 22.83 9.45 -10.21
CA ARG A 47 22.86 8.76 -11.51
C ARG A 47 24.09 9.12 -12.34
N LYS A 48 24.81 10.18 -11.96
CA LYS A 48 26.03 10.59 -12.66
C LYS A 48 27.15 9.62 -12.30
N SER A 49 27.76 9.03 -13.31
CA SER A 49 28.90 8.15 -13.13
C SER A 49 30.08 8.88 -12.46
N ILE A 50 30.77 8.14 -11.60
CA ILE A 50 32.04 8.55 -11.00
C ILE A 50 33.15 7.60 -11.47
N LYS A 51 34.37 8.11 -11.57
CA LYS A 51 35.55 7.33 -11.94
C LYS A 51 36.38 7.02 -10.69
N ILE A 52 36.68 5.75 -10.46
CA ILE A 52 37.52 5.24 -9.37
C ILE A 52 38.60 4.37 -10.01
N GLY A 53 39.82 4.90 -10.14
CA GLY A 53 40.87 4.27 -10.96
C GLY A 53 40.43 4.17 -12.41
N ASP A 54 40.44 2.96 -12.97
CA ASP A 54 40.00 2.69 -14.35
C ASP A 54 38.53 2.26 -14.44
N VAL A 55 37.80 2.22 -13.32
CA VAL A 55 36.39 1.82 -13.28
C VAL A 55 35.49 3.06 -13.26
N GLU A 56 34.50 3.08 -14.15
CA GLU A 56 33.41 4.05 -14.15
C GLU A 56 32.13 3.38 -13.65
N LEU A 57 31.45 3.98 -12.65
CA LEU A 57 30.24 3.40 -12.07
C LEU A 57 29.22 4.46 -11.65
N GLU A 58 27.94 4.10 -11.76
CA GLU A 58 26.82 4.88 -11.24
C GLU A 58 26.60 4.55 -9.75
N PRO A 59 26.73 5.52 -8.81
CA PRO A 59 26.56 5.26 -7.37
C PRO A 59 25.20 4.63 -7.02
N ARG A 60 24.14 5.01 -7.71
CA ARG A 60 22.81 4.43 -7.53
C ARG A 60 22.78 2.93 -7.83
N GLN A 61 23.43 2.46 -8.89
CA GLN A 61 23.46 1.04 -9.23
C GLN A 61 24.22 0.24 -8.17
N LEU A 62 25.38 0.75 -7.74
CA LEU A 62 26.13 0.16 -6.64
C LEU A 62 25.25 0.05 -5.38
N THR A 63 24.52 1.10 -5.05
CA THR A 63 23.64 1.14 -3.88
C THR A 63 22.51 0.13 -3.98
N ILE A 64 21.86 0.01 -5.14
CA ILE A 64 20.80 -0.99 -5.39
C ILE A 64 21.36 -2.40 -5.17
N GLU A 65 22.50 -2.73 -5.76
CA GLU A 65 23.10 -4.06 -5.65
C GLU A 65 23.50 -4.39 -4.20
N ARG A 66 24.08 -3.43 -3.48
CA ARG A 66 24.44 -3.61 -2.06
C ARG A 66 23.23 -3.78 -1.16
N LEU A 67 22.18 -2.96 -1.35
CA LEU A 67 20.96 -3.06 -0.58
C LEU A 67 20.19 -4.34 -0.88
N ARG A 68 20.09 -4.75 -2.16
CA ARG A 68 19.46 -6.01 -2.55
C ARG A 68 20.09 -7.19 -1.82
N GLY A 69 21.42 -7.27 -1.84
CA GLY A 69 22.17 -8.27 -1.09
C GLY A 69 21.83 -8.20 0.40
N ALA A 70 22.09 -7.06 1.05
CA ALA A 70 21.90 -6.91 2.50
C ALA A 70 20.46 -7.24 2.97
N MET A 71 19.45 -6.82 2.21
CA MET A 71 18.04 -7.02 2.56
C MET A 71 17.55 -8.45 2.29
N SER A 72 18.24 -9.24 1.46
CA SER A 72 17.83 -10.62 1.14
C SER A 72 18.24 -11.64 2.22
N HIS A 73 19.04 -11.26 3.21
CA HIS A 73 19.53 -12.15 4.27
C HIS A 73 18.64 -12.15 5.53
N GLY A 74 17.55 -11.39 5.55
CA GLY A 74 16.63 -11.30 6.68
C GLY A 74 15.62 -12.46 6.75
N PRO A 75 14.96 -12.65 7.91
CA PRO A 75 13.81 -13.55 7.97
C PRO A 75 12.74 -13.11 6.96
N PRO A 76 11.99 -14.06 6.36
CA PRO A 76 10.95 -13.72 5.39
C PRO A 76 9.72 -13.06 6.04
N GLU A 77 9.71 -12.99 7.38
CA GLU A 77 8.59 -12.46 8.15
C GLU A 77 8.45 -10.95 7.96
N ASP A 78 7.29 -10.56 7.44
CA ASP A 78 6.85 -9.18 7.33
C ASP A 78 5.52 -8.99 8.07
N PHE A 79 5.07 -7.74 8.08
CA PHE A 79 3.73 -7.38 8.49
C PHE A 79 3.27 -6.18 7.66
N LEU A 80 1.95 -6.01 7.57
CA LEU A 80 1.33 -4.87 6.92
C LEU A 80 0.37 -4.21 7.91
N ALA A 81 0.54 -2.91 8.11
CA ALA A 81 -0.37 -2.08 8.89
C ALA A 81 -1.01 -1.03 7.98
N LEU A 82 -2.32 -1.09 7.83
CA LEU A 82 -3.12 -0.13 7.07
C LEU A 82 -4.15 0.52 7.98
N ARG A 83 -4.29 1.84 7.84
CA ARG A 83 -5.36 2.61 8.46
C ARG A 83 -5.91 3.60 7.45
N VAL A 84 -7.22 3.55 7.24
CA VAL A 84 -7.96 4.54 6.44
C VAL A 84 -8.92 5.26 7.38
N GLU A 85 -8.88 6.58 7.40
CA GLU A 85 -9.80 7.40 8.17
C GLU A 85 -10.58 8.32 7.24
N VAL A 86 -11.90 8.27 7.35
CA VAL A 86 -12.82 9.14 6.61
C VAL A 86 -13.57 9.98 7.63
N LYS A 87 -13.62 11.29 7.42
CA LYS A 87 -14.35 12.25 8.26
C LYS A 87 -15.24 13.09 7.35
N GLY A 88 -16.48 13.28 7.76
CA GLY A 88 -17.42 14.07 6.97
C GLY A 88 -18.74 14.29 7.68
N LEU A 89 -19.74 14.66 6.90
CA LEU A 89 -21.12 14.79 7.34
C LEU A 89 -21.93 13.65 6.73
N SER A 90 -22.68 12.95 7.57
CA SER A 90 -23.69 11.97 7.16
C SER A 90 -25.02 12.38 7.79
N HIS A 91 -26.06 12.55 6.97
CA HIS A 91 -27.38 13.04 7.40
C HIS A 91 -27.31 14.30 8.30
N GLY A 92 -26.43 15.25 7.95
CA GLY A 92 -26.22 16.49 8.71
C GLY A 92 -25.42 16.35 10.01
N LYS A 93 -25.01 15.14 10.41
CA LYS A 93 -24.21 14.88 11.60
C LYS A 93 -22.75 14.62 11.25
N LYS A 94 -21.83 15.15 12.04
CA LYS A 94 -20.40 14.79 11.95
C LYS A 94 -20.27 13.29 12.16
N SER A 95 -19.57 12.64 11.25
CA SER A 95 -19.36 11.21 11.26
C SER A 95 -17.90 10.91 10.94
N ARG A 96 -17.36 9.89 11.59
CA ARG A 96 -16.01 9.40 11.31
C ARG A 96 -16.05 7.89 11.15
N LEU A 97 -15.43 7.41 10.09
CA LEU A 97 -15.23 5.99 9.82
C LEU A 97 -13.73 5.70 9.85
N ARG A 98 -13.38 4.56 10.43
CA ARG A 98 -12.02 4.05 10.43
C ARG A 98 -12.01 2.61 9.96
N TYR A 99 -11.16 2.33 8.96
CA TYR A 99 -10.78 0.97 8.58
C TYR A 99 -9.37 0.70 9.05
N GLN A 100 -9.14 -0.50 9.59
CA GLN A 100 -7.83 -0.96 10.06
C GLN A 100 -7.57 -2.39 9.63
N LEU A 101 -6.36 -2.64 9.13
CA LEU A 101 -5.87 -3.97 8.85
C LEU A 101 -4.46 -4.07 9.42
N LEU A 102 -4.23 -5.13 10.19
CA LEU A 102 -2.91 -5.52 10.66
C LEU A 102 -2.74 -7.00 10.32
N ASP A 103 -1.90 -7.29 9.34
CA ASP A 103 -1.61 -8.64 8.88
C ASP A 103 -0.14 -8.96 9.11
N HIS A 104 0.17 -10.23 9.33
CA HIS A 104 1.53 -10.72 9.57
C HIS A 104 1.82 -11.86 8.60
N PHE A 105 3.10 -12.15 8.42
CA PHE A 105 3.57 -13.33 7.70
C PHE A 105 2.84 -14.58 8.17
N ASP A 106 2.25 -15.32 7.23
CA ASP A 106 1.55 -16.56 7.55
C ASP A 106 2.55 -17.73 7.51
N ARG A 107 2.99 -18.16 8.69
CA ARG A 107 3.89 -19.29 8.84
C ARG A 107 3.32 -20.61 8.31
N ARG A 108 2.00 -20.76 8.23
CA ARG A 108 1.37 -22.01 7.77
C ARG A 108 1.48 -22.15 6.25
N SER A 109 1.20 -21.08 5.50
CA SER A 109 1.27 -21.08 4.04
C SER A 109 2.62 -20.63 3.50
N GLY A 110 3.48 -20.02 4.32
CA GLY A 110 4.77 -19.46 3.91
C GLY A 110 4.64 -18.18 3.09
N VAL A 111 3.50 -17.50 3.16
CA VAL A 111 3.20 -16.31 2.34
C VAL A 111 3.27 -15.05 3.20
N SER A 112 3.94 -14.02 2.67
CA SER A 112 4.13 -12.73 3.33
C SER A 112 2.82 -11.94 3.45
N ALA A 113 2.71 -11.10 4.48
CA ALA A 113 1.59 -10.17 4.67
C ALA A 113 1.42 -9.27 3.45
N MET A 114 2.51 -8.75 2.89
CA MET A 114 2.48 -7.93 1.67
C MET A 114 1.91 -8.70 0.48
N ALA A 115 2.35 -9.95 0.27
CA ALA A 115 1.87 -10.76 -0.84
C ALA A 115 0.38 -11.08 -0.70
N ARG A 116 -0.08 -11.45 0.51
CA ARG A 116 -1.49 -11.74 0.80
C ARG A 116 -2.38 -10.53 0.58
N THR A 117 -2.01 -9.39 1.17
CA THR A 117 -2.78 -8.13 1.10
C THR A 117 -2.74 -7.46 -0.27
N THR A 118 -1.83 -7.86 -1.16
CA THR A 118 -1.79 -7.41 -2.56
C THR A 118 -2.53 -8.38 -3.49
N ALA A 119 -2.21 -9.67 -3.41
CA ALA A 119 -2.73 -10.66 -4.35
C ALA A 119 -4.19 -11.04 -4.09
N TYR A 120 -4.64 -11.05 -2.83
CA TYR A 120 -6.01 -11.49 -2.52
C TYR A 120 -7.08 -10.49 -3.00
N PRO A 121 -6.94 -9.16 -2.81
CA PRO A 121 -7.84 -8.21 -3.45
C PRO A 121 -7.81 -8.33 -4.98
N CYS A 122 -6.61 -8.40 -5.57
CA CYS A 122 -6.42 -8.51 -7.02
C CYS A 122 -7.15 -9.73 -7.60
N THR A 123 -6.92 -10.91 -7.03
CA THR A 123 -7.57 -12.16 -7.48
C THR A 123 -9.07 -12.19 -7.21
N SER A 124 -9.55 -11.50 -6.17
CA SER A 124 -10.98 -11.39 -5.89
C SER A 124 -11.69 -10.55 -6.95
N VAL A 125 -11.12 -9.41 -7.34
CA VAL A 125 -11.63 -8.60 -8.46
C VAL A 125 -11.51 -9.35 -9.79
N ALA A 126 -10.42 -10.06 -10.03
CA ALA A 126 -10.25 -10.88 -11.23
C ALA A 126 -11.33 -11.97 -11.36
N LEU A 127 -11.77 -12.56 -10.25
CA LEU A 127 -12.89 -13.51 -10.25
C LEU A 127 -14.22 -12.85 -10.58
N LEU A 128 -14.51 -11.67 -10.02
CA LEU A 128 -15.72 -10.90 -10.35
C LEU A 128 -15.75 -10.56 -11.85
N LEU A 129 -14.62 -10.14 -12.41
CA LEU A 129 -14.47 -9.92 -13.85
C LEU A 129 -14.71 -11.20 -14.65
N GLY A 130 -14.07 -12.32 -14.27
CA GLY A 130 -14.21 -13.60 -14.97
C GLY A 130 -15.62 -14.20 -14.93
N ARG A 131 -16.40 -13.86 -13.91
CA ARG A 131 -17.84 -14.21 -13.79
C ARG A 131 -18.76 -13.23 -14.51
N GLY A 132 -18.21 -12.13 -15.04
CA GLY A 132 -18.97 -11.06 -15.65
C GLY A 132 -19.87 -10.31 -14.65
N GLU A 133 -19.50 -10.28 -13.36
CA GLU A 133 -20.25 -9.55 -12.33
C GLU A 133 -19.96 -8.03 -12.38
N ILE A 134 -18.76 -7.64 -12.79
CA ILE A 134 -18.43 -6.24 -13.13
C ILE A 134 -18.86 -6.00 -14.58
N LYS A 135 -19.77 -5.05 -14.81
CA LYS A 135 -20.40 -4.80 -16.11
C LYS A 135 -19.77 -3.63 -16.86
N GLU A 136 -19.11 -2.74 -16.13
CA GLU A 136 -18.45 -1.56 -16.64
C GLU A 136 -17.28 -1.95 -17.55
N THR A 137 -17.14 -1.24 -18.67
CA THR A 137 -16.07 -1.45 -19.64
C THR A 137 -15.12 -0.25 -19.66
N GLY A 138 -13.85 -0.48 -19.99
CA GLY A 138 -12.82 0.56 -20.04
C GLY A 138 -12.01 0.61 -18.74
N ILE A 139 -11.69 1.82 -18.27
CA ILE A 139 -10.94 2.01 -17.02
C ILE A 139 -11.94 2.02 -15.86
N VAL A 140 -11.96 0.94 -15.08
CA VAL A 140 -12.81 0.80 -13.89
C VAL A 140 -11.92 0.87 -12.65
N THR A 141 -12.14 1.89 -11.81
CA THR A 141 -11.33 2.10 -10.61
C THR A 141 -11.86 1.28 -9.42
N PRO A 142 -11.03 0.96 -8.42
CA PRO A 142 -11.48 0.20 -7.25
C PRO A 142 -12.66 0.85 -6.52
N GLU A 143 -12.68 2.18 -6.44
CA GLU A 143 -13.76 2.92 -5.79
C GLU A 143 -15.08 2.95 -6.58
N MET A 144 -15.04 2.71 -7.89
CA MET A 144 -16.24 2.47 -8.70
C MET A 144 -16.82 1.09 -8.40
N ILE A 145 -15.98 0.05 -8.36
CA ILE A 145 -16.40 -1.33 -8.01
C ILE A 145 -17.00 -1.34 -6.60
N ALA A 146 -16.37 -0.61 -5.67
CA ALA A 146 -16.81 -0.56 -4.27
C ALA A 146 -18.12 0.23 -4.04
N GLN A 147 -18.70 0.89 -5.06
CA GLN A 147 -20.04 1.47 -4.95
C GLN A 147 -21.13 0.39 -4.91
N ASP A 148 -20.87 -0.78 -5.50
CA ASP A 148 -21.74 -1.94 -5.34
C ASP A 148 -21.37 -2.65 -4.02
N GLU A 149 -22.28 -2.58 -3.05
CA GLU A 149 -22.08 -3.18 -1.73
C GLU A 149 -21.87 -4.70 -1.80
N GLY A 150 -22.50 -5.38 -2.76
CA GLY A 150 -22.35 -6.81 -2.97
C GLY A 150 -20.96 -7.18 -3.48
N LEU A 151 -20.45 -6.46 -4.48
CA LEU A 151 -19.09 -6.66 -4.99
C LEU A 151 -18.04 -6.33 -3.93
N PHE A 152 -18.24 -5.23 -3.18
CA PHE A 152 -17.34 -4.85 -2.10
C PHE A 152 -17.32 -5.91 -0.99
N GLN A 153 -18.50 -6.38 -0.56
CA GLN A 153 -18.61 -7.40 0.48
C GLN A 153 -17.98 -8.72 0.03
N PHE A 154 -18.17 -9.14 -1.24
CA PHE A 154 -17.52 -10.31 -1.79
C PHE A 154 -15.99 -10.26 -1.67
N VAL A 155 -15.38 -9.10 -1.95
CA VAL A 155 -13.93 -8.93 -1.78
C VAL A 155 -13.54 -9.06 -0.30
N LEU A 156 -14.25 -8.38 0.61
CA LEU A 156 -13.98 -8.45 2.04
C LEU A 156 -14.11 -9.87 2.61
N ASP A 157 -15.13 -10.61 2.20
CA ASP A 157 -15.37 -11.98 2.65
C ASP A 157 -14.25 -12.91 2.18
N ARG A 158 -13.81 -12.79 0.93
CA ARG A 158 -12.70 -13.59 0.39
C ARG A 158 -11.36 -13.33 1.07
N LEU A 159 -11.13 -12.08 1.48
CA LEU A 159 -9.98 -11.72 2.31
C LEU A 159 -10.10 -12.37 3.70
N ALA A 160 -11.27 -12.28 4.32
CA ALA A 160 -11.54 -12.82 5.65
C ALA A 160 -11.43 -14.35 5.71
N GLU A 161 -11.92 -15.07 4.68
CA GLU A 161 -11.75 -16.53 4.50
C GLU A 161 -10.28 -16.95 4.52
N ARG A 162 -9.39 -16.08 4.04
CA ARG A 162 -7.94 -16.29 3.99
C ARG A 162 -7.20 -15.66 5.18
N GLY A 163 -7.95 -15.28 6.22
CA GLY A 163 -7.40 -14.73 7.46
C GLY A 163 -6.95 -13.28 7.38
N VAL A 164 -7.16 -12.58 6.26
CA VAL A 164 -6.86 -11.14 6.12
C VAL A 164 -8.11 -10.37 6.57
N LYS A 165 -8.09 -9.84 7.80
CA LYS A 165 -9.28 -9.22 8.40
C LYS A 165 -9.17 -7.69 8.40
N MET A 166 -10.17 -7.04 7.81
CA MET A 166 -10.37 -5.60 7.90
C MET A 166 -11.34 -5.29 9.04
N LYS A 167 -10.95 -4.43 9.97
CA LYS A 167 -11.83 -3.94 11.04
C LYS A 167 -12.36 -2.56 10.67
N MET A 168 -13.67 -2.45 10.52
CA MET A 168 -14.36 -1.16 10.44
C MET A 168 -14.78 -0.70 11.84
N THR A 169 -14.67 0.59 12.13
CA THR A 169 -15.19 1.21 13.34
C THR A 169 -15.81 2.56 13.00
N ALA A 170 -17.10 2.72 13.35
CA ALA A 170 -17.75 4.03 13.36
C ALA A 170 -17.37 4.76 14.66
N LEU A 171 -16.85 5.97 14.52
CA LEU A 171 -16.50 6.84 15.63
C LEU A 171 -17.52 7.98 15.64
N SER A 172 -18.24 8.10 16.75
CA SER A 172 -19.12 9.24 17.06
C SER A 172 -18.31 10.51 17.30
#